data_AF-A0AAU3GA44-F1
#
_entry.id   AF-A0AAU3GA44-F1
#
_cell.length_a   1.000
_cell.length_b   1.000
_cell.length_c   1.000
_cell.angle_alpha   90.00
_cell.angle_beta   90.00
_cell.angle_gamma   90.00
#
_symmetry.space_group_name_H-M   'P 1'
#
loop_
_entity.id
_entity.type
_entity.pdbx_description
1 polymer ?
#
loop_
_entity_poly.entity_id
_entity_poly.type
_entity_poly.pdbx_seq_one_letter_code
_entity_poly.pdbx_strand_id
1 'polypeptide(L)'
;MSDALAGSAAKVVKTHQLVGSEQELRQVIDRELSAADLDKLVVMGGHFMLFEDETTGRLVPGVIEEQKSDTMRRRISGRVGIFPGYSWTLSVDLLTSYAETCDDVRLLLLINDWQYVPTAGRPASELRAEFFEEFTRLPAEYEKVLRNSGLSPECVLPSRKHALSFPETWLKYRFQKAADKFVKQGLLEKRVLDSARNDTDKKDTEVAFLDAEGNYRTLISCGITGCAGEITEMISEVHRAGYRTLVIFAPGECLAPVQTGVDIALNLYRLPGMVVVIADPGGSGEMSTDEIYSKLVTVSTFRS
;
A
#
# COMPACT_ATOMS: atom_id res chain seq x y z
N MET A 1 -5.01 26.60 32.46
CA MET A 1 -4.16 25.78 31.57
C MET A 1 -5.05 24.73 30.90
N SER A 2 -6.15 25.02 30.19
CA SER A 2 -6.49 26.05 29.18
C SER A 2 -5.50 26.14 28.01
N ASP A 3 -5.99 25.68 26.85
CA ASP A 3 -5.72 26.21 25.50
C ASP A 3 -4.32 26.06 24.90
N ALA A 4 -3.78 24.84 24.86
CA ALA A 4 -2.56 24.56 24.09
C ALA A 4 -2.67 23.38 23.09
N LEU A 5 -3.86 22.81 22.85
CA LEU A 5 -4.01 21.68 21.89
C LEU A 5 -4.97 21.94 20.72
N ALA A 6 -5.61 23.12 20.66
CA ALA A 6 -6.41 23.54 19.51
C ALA A 6 -5.54 24.22 18.44
N GLY A 7 -4.44 23.57 18.03
CA GLY A 7 -3.88 23.86 16.72
C GLY A 7 -4.89 23.34 15.70
N SER A 8 -5.52 24.22 14.93
CA SER A 8 -6.40 23.89 13.80
C SER A 8 -5.81 22.70 13.06
N ALA A 9 -6.44 21.52 13.13
CA ALA A 9 -6.04 20.40 12.31
C ALA A 9 -6.07 20.89 10.86
N ALA A 10 -4.95 20.80 10.16
CA ALA A 10 -4.92 21.16 8.75
C ALA A 10 -5.95 20.30 8.03
N LYS A 11 -6.87 20.94 7.31
CA LYS A 11 -8.01 20.26 6.71
C LYS A 11 -7.49 19.43 5.54
N VAL A 12 -7.66 18.11 5.62
CA VAL A 12 -7.36 17.22 4.49
C VAL A 12 -8.34 17.52 3.36
N VAL A 13 -7.81 17.89 2.19
CA VAL A 13 -8.60 18.12 0.98
C VAL A 13 -8.54 16.87 0.11
N LYS A 14 -9.71 16.36 -0.28
CA LYS A 14 -9.86 15.19 -1.16
C LYS A 14 -10.45 15.60 -2.51
N THR A 15 -9.83 15.15 -3.59
CA THR A 15 -10.41 15.18 -4.94
C THR A 15 -10.58 13.77 -5.48
N HIS A 16 -11.50 13.59 -6.42
CA HIS A 16 -11.80 12.32 -7.04
C HIS A 16 -12.13 12.55 -8.52
N GLN A 17 -11.61 11.68 -9.39
CA GLN A 17 -11.84 11.70 -10.83
C GLN A 17 -11.87 10.27 -11.38
N LEU A 18 -12.63 10.06 -12.46
CA LEU A 18 -12.61 8.85 -13.27
C LEU A 18 -11.89 9.12 -14.58
N VAL A 19 -11.10 8.15 -15.06
CA VAL A 19 -10.38 8.19 -16.33
C VAL A 19 -10.64 6.93 -17.14
N GLY A 20 -10.71 7.07 -18.46
CA GLY A 20 -11.02 5.99 -19.41
C GLY A 20 -9.83 5.53 -20.25
N SER A 21 -8.61 6.02 -19.98
CA SER A 21 -7.39 5.56 -20.66
C SER A 21 -6.12 5.75 -19.81
N GLU A 22 -5.04 5.07 -20.17
CA GLU A 22 -3.73 5.27 -19.54
C GLU A 22 -3.21 6.70 -19.74
N GLN A 23 -3.45 7.29 -20.92
CA GLN A 23 -3.06 8.66 -21.19
C GLN A 23 -3.78 9.64 -20.26
N GLU A 24 -5.09 9.48 -20.06
CA GLU A 24 -5.85 10.30 -19.12
C GLU A 24 -5.38 10.10 -17.68
N LEU A 25 -5.07 8.85 -17.28
CA LEU A 25 -4.48 8.55 -15.97
C LEU A 25 -3.19 9.35 -15.74
N ARG A 26 -2.26 9.30 -16.71
CA ARG A 26 -0.98 10.03 -16.65
C ARG A 26 -1.20 11.54 -16.56
N GLN A 27 -2.07 12.10 -17.39
CA GLN A 27 -2.39 13.52 -17.37
C GLN A 27 -2.96 13.98 -16.02
N VAL A 28 -3.81 13.16 -15.39
CA VAL A 28 -4.32 13.46 -14.05
C VAL A 28 -3.18 13.43 -13.04
N ILE A 29 -2.36 12.39 -13.02
CA ILE A 29 -1.20 12.31 -12.11
C ILE A 29 -0.29 13.53 -12.28
N ASP A 30 0.06 13.88 -13.52
CA ASP A 30 0.95 15.01 -13.82
C ASP A 30 0.37 16.34 -13.34
N ARG A 31 -0.94 16.56 -13.51
CA ARG A 31 -1.62 17.75 -13.00
C ARG A 31 -1.58 17.81 -11.47
N GLU A 32 -1.80 16.68 -10.80
CA GLU A 32 -1.81 16.64 -9.33
C GLU A 32 -0.40 16.81 -8.74
N LEU A 33 0.63 16.26 -9.41
CA LEU A 33 2.04 16.39 -9.03
C LEU A 33 2.59 17.79 -9.30
N SER A 34 2.29 18.40 -10.44
CA SER A 34 2.70 19.77 -10.76
C SER A 34 2.06 20.84 -9.87
N ALA A 35 0.92 20.54 -9.25
CA ALA A 35 0.29 21.39 -8.26
C ALA A 35 0.87 21.21 -6.84
N ALA A 36 1.76 20.25 -6.63
CA ALA A 36 2.44 20.01 -5.36
C ALA A 36 3.81 20.73 -5.32
N ASP A 37 4.30 21.00 -4.11
CA ASP A 37 5.68 21.44 -3.88
C ASP A 37 6.61 20.22 -4.06
N LEU A 38 7.01 19.99 -5.30
CA LEU A 38 7.53 18.71 -5.77
C LEU A 38 9.07 18.65 -5.71
N ASP A 39 9.62 18.64 -4.50
CA ASP A 39 11.08 18.43 -4.31
C ASP A 39 11.43 16.94 -4.42
N LYS A 40 10.60 16.08 -3.82
CA LYS A 40 10.84 14.63 -3.72
C LYS A 40 9.56 13.84 -3.93
N LEU A 41 9.69 12.73 -4.65
CA LEU A 41 8.56 11.90 -5.04
C LEU A 41 8.82 10.43 -4.71
N VAL A 42 7.81 9.76 -4.15
CA VAL A 42 7.77 8.30 -4.07
C VAL A 42 6.64 7.79 -4.96
N VAL A 43 6.90 6.75 -5.74
CA VAL A 43 5.88 6.04 -6.52
C VAL A 43 5.80 4.60 -6.05
N MET A 44 4.67 4.24 -5.44
CA MET A 44 4.37 2.85 -5.08
C MET A 44 3.71 2.15 -6.27
N GLY A 45 4.32 1.05 -6.71
CA GLY A 45 3.77 0.14 -7.71
C GLY A 45 4.49 -1.20 -7.66
N GLY A 46 4.02 -2.15 -8.47
CA GLY A 46 4.50 -3.52 -8.42
C GLY A 46 4.08 -4.27 -7.15
N HIS A 47 3.03 -3.82 -6.49
CA HIS A 47 2.51 -4.50 -5.32
C HIS A 47 2.09 -5.93 -5.69
N PHE A 48 2.67 -6.92 -5.00
CA PHE A 48 2.36 -8.33 -5.21
C PHE A 48 2.14 -9.06 -3.89
N MET A 49 1.44 -10.19 -4.01
CA MET A 49 1.14 -11.09 -2.90
C MET A 49 2.08 -12.29 -2.95
N LEU A 50 2.40 -12.89 -1.81
CA LEU A 50 3.16 -14.14 -1.75
C LEU A 50 2.23 -15.35 -1.89
N PHE A 51 2.64 -16.31 -2.72
CA PHE A 51 1.96 -17.58 -2.91
C PHE A 51 2.88 -18.73 -2.53
N GLU A 52 2.34 -19.80 -1.95
CA GLU A 52 3.10 -21.04 -1.80
C GLU A 52 3.17 -21.79 -3.13
N ASP A 53 4.39 -22.05 -3.59
CA ASP A 53 4.68 -22.98 -4.66
C ASP A 53 4.54 -24.42 -4.14
N GLU A 54 3.55 -25.15 -4.65
CA GLU A 54 3.22 -26.51 -4.21
C GLU A 54 4.33 -27.54 -4.47
N THR A 55 5.25 -27.26 -5.39
CA THR A 55 6.36 -28.17 -5.72
C THR A 55 7.49 -28.04 -4.72
N THR A 56 7.78 -26.81 -4.29
CA THR A 56 8.92 -26.49 -3.42
C THR A 56 8.51 -26.26 -1.96
N GLY A 57 7.23 -26.02 -1.68
CA GLY A 57 6.72 -25.64 -0.35
C GLY A 57 7.23 -24.28 0.13
N ARG A 58 7.68 -23.43 -0.79
CA ARG A 58 8.26 -22.10 -0.53
C ARG A 58 7.33 -20.99 -1.01
N LEU A 59 7.44 -19.82 -0.39
CA LEU A 59 6.76 -18.64 -0.88
C LEU A 59 7.46 -18.06 -2.10
N VAL A 60 6.68 -17.70 -3.11
CA VAL A 60 7.14 -17.06 -4.35
C VAL A 60 6.34 -15.79 -4.63
N PRO A 61 6.92 -14.80 -5.33
CA PRO A 61 6.20 -13.59 -5.72
C PRO A 61 5.01 -13.88 -6.64
N GLY A 62 3.87 -13.28 -6.36
CA GLY A 62 2.65 -13.35 -7.16
C GLY A 62 2.67 -12.50 -8.42
N VAL A 63 3.72 -12.64 -9.24
CA VAL A 63 3.90 -11.93 -10.51
C VAL A 63 3.79 -12.95 -11.64
N ILE A 64 2.85 -12.76 -12.57
CA ILE A 64 2.51 -13.77 -13.59
C ILE A 64 3.73 -14.06 -14.48
N GLU A 65 4.47 -13.02 -14.84
CA GLU A 65 5.60 -13.06 -15.74
C GLU A 65 6.79 -13.86 -15.17
N GLU A 66 6.85 -14.00 -13.84
CA GLU A 66 7.87 -14.80 -13.14
C GLU A 66 7.52 -16.30 -13.07
N GLN A 67 6.25 -16.66 -13.29
CA GLN A 67 5.78 -18.02 -13.05
C GLN A 67 6.00 -18.94 -14.25
N LYS A 68 6.64 -20.08 -13.98
CA LYS A 68 6.84 -21.17 -14.94
C LYS A 68 5.71 -22.20 -14.93
N SER A 69 5.00 -22.35 -13.81
CA SER A 69 3.91 -23.32 -13.67
C SER A 69 2.60 -22.75 -14.19
N ASP A 70 1.95 -23.44 -15.13
CA ASP A 70 0.62 -23.05 -15.64
C ASP A 70 -0.45 -22.97 -14.54
N THR A 71 -0.37 -23.84 -13.54
CA THR A 71 -1.27 -23.82 -12.39
C THR A 71 -1.10 -22.53 -11.60
N MET A 72 0.15 -22.16 -11.30
CA MET A 72 0.44 -20.92 -10.57
C MET A 72 0.07 -19.69 -11.38
N ARG A 73 0.38 -19.68 -12.69
CA ARG A 73 -0.04 -18.63 -13.61
C ARG A 73 -1.54 -18.40 -13.55
N ARG A 74 -2.35 -19.47 -13.70
CA ARG A 74 -3.82 -19.38 -13.60
C ARG A 74 -4.29 -18.87 -12.24
N ARG A 75 -3.68 -19.33 -11.15
CA ARG A 75 -4.03 -18.90 -9.79
C ARG A 75 -3.79 -17.40 -9.59
N ILE A 76 -2.65 -16.89 -10.05
CA ILE A 76 -2.30 -15.47 -9.94
C ILE A 76 -3.14 -14.64 -10.91
N SER A 77 -3.28 -15.07 -12.16
CA SER A 77 -4.11 -14.40 -13.17
C SER A 77 -5.54 -14.17 -12.67
N GLY A 78 -6.18 -15.19 -12.08
CA GLY A 78 -7.55 -15.03 -11.57
C GLY A 78 -7.69 -14.16 -10.32
N ARG A 79 -6.58 -13.73 -9.71
CA ARG A 79 -6.58 -12.89 -8.49
C ARG A 79 -6.17 -11.46 -8.78
N VAL A 80 -5.00 -11.27 -9.36
CA VAL A 80 -4.40 -9.94 -9.57
C VAL A 80 -4.20 -9.58 -11.03
N GLY A 81 -4.22 -10.56 -11.94
CA GLY A 81 -4.02 -10.29 -13.36
C GLY A 81 -2.66 -9.63 -13.63
N ILE A 82 -2.59 -8.73 -14.60
CA ILE A 82 -1.36 -8.03 -14.98
C ILE A 82 -0.93 -6.93 -14.00
N PHE A 83 -1.72 -6.64 -12.96
CA PHE A 83 -1.54 -5.46 -12.10
C PHE A 83 -0.12 -5.29 -11.54
N PRO A 84 0.55 -6.32 -10.99
CA PRO A 84 1.90 -6.15 -10.47
C PRO A 84 2.89 -5.72 -11.56
N GLY A 85 2.94 -6.40 -12.70
CA GLY A 85 3.84 -6.04 -13.80
C GLY A 85 3.50 -4.68 -14.42
N TYR A 86 2.21 -4.42 -14.61
CA TYR A 86 1.70 -3.20 -15.23
C TYR A 86 1.96 -1.96 -14.35
N SER A 87 1.57 -2.00 -13.08
CA SER A 87 1.80 -0.88 -12.15
C SER A 87 3.29 -0.62 -11.89
N TRP A 88 4.14 -1.66 -11.94
CA TRP A 88 5.59 -1.48 -11.87
C TRP A 88 6.11 -0.68 -13.07
N THR A 89 5.68 -1.04 -14.27
CA THR A 89 6.03 -0.32 -15.51
C THR A 89 5.59 1.14 -15.47
N LEU A 90 4.32 1.39 -15.10
CA LEU A 90 3.81 2.76 -14.91
C LEU A 90 4.66 3.56 -13.90
N SER A 91 5.08 2.91 -12.82
CA SER A 91 5.87 3.56 -11.77
C SER A 91 7.27 3.92 -12.25
N VAL A 92 7.91 3.04 -13.01
CA VAL A 92 9.23 3.28 -13.60
C VAL A 92 9.17 4.40 -14.65
N ASP A 93 8.12 4.45 -15.45
CA ASP A 93 7.92 5.53 -16.42
C ASP A 93 7.73 6.89 -15.72
N LEU A 94 6.95 6.93 -14.63
CA LEU A 94 6.83 8.13 -13.80
C LEU A 94 8.17 8.52 -13.19
N LEU A 95 8.92 7.55 -12.64
CA LEU A 95 10.24 7.82 -12.08
C LEU A 95 11.16 8.51 -13.09
N THR A 96 11.18 7.97 -14.30
CA THR A 96 12.01 8.46 -15.41
C THR A 96 11.57 9.86 -15.83
N SER A 97 10.26 10.12 -15.89
CA SER A 97 9.70 11.43 -16.29
C SER A 97 10.00 12.55 -15.27
N TYR A 98 10.11 12.21 -14.00
CA TYR A 98 10.34 13.17 -12.91
C TYR A 98 11.79 13.22 -12.43
N ALA A 99 12.69 12.38 -12.96
CA ALA A 99 14.09 12.30 -12.54
C ALA A 99 14.87 13.61 -12.73
N GLU A 100 14.49 14.45 -13.71
CA GLU A 100 15.12 15.76 -13.94
C GLU A 100 14.44 16.91 -13.19
N THR A 101 13.21 16.71 -12.70
CA THR A 101 12.41 17.76 -12.04
C THR A 101 12.52 17.70 -10.51
N CYS A 102 12.69 16.50 -9.97
CA CYS A 102 12.80 16.26 -8.53
C CYS A 102 14.25 16.01 -8.11
N ASP A 103 14.63 16.44 -6.91
CA ASP A 103 15.95 16.15 -6.33
C ASP A 103 16.12 14.65 -6.02
N ASP A 104 15.02 13.98 -5.67
CA ASP A 104 15.04 12.56 -5.30
C ASP A 104 13.70 11.89 -5.62
N VAL A 105 13.74 10.87 -6.48
CA VAL A 105 12.58 10.08 -6.87
C VAL A 105 12.83 8.61 -6.56
N ARG A 106 11.91 7.97 -5.82
CA ARG A 106 12.05 6.57 -5.40
C ARG A 106 10.84 5.71 -5.74
N LEU A 107 11.09 4.44 -5.99
CA LEU A 107 10.06 3.41 -6.06
C LEU A 107 9.77 2.87 -4.67
N LEU A 108 8.53 2.50 -4.39
CA LEU A 108 8.16 1.76 -3.18
C LEU A 108 7.52 0.44 -3.57
N LEU A 109 8.14 -0.67 -3.18
CA LEU A 109 7.60 -2.01 -3.36
C LEU A 109 6.91 -2.49 -2.07
N LEU A 110 5.59 -2.55 -2.09
CA LEU A 110 4.79 -3.14 -1.00
C LEU A 110 4.58 -4.63 -1.28
N ILE A 111 4.83 -5.50 -0.30
CA ILE A 111 4.62 -6.95 -0.44
C ILE A 111 3.54 -7.40 0.54
N ASN A 112 2.44 -7.93 0.01
CA ASN A 112 1.45 -8.63 0.82
C ASN A 112 1.97 -10.03 1.15
N ASP A 113 2.46 -10.17 2.37
CA ASP A 113 3.12 -11.38 2.85
C ASP A 113 2.23 -12.23 3.77
N TRP A 114 0.92 -12.00 3.82
CA TRP A 114 0.06 -12.67 4.81
C TRP A 114 -1.25 -13.25 4.27
N GLN A 115 -1.84 -12.72 3.20
CA GLN A 115 -3.18 -13.15 2.76
C GLN A 115 -3.24 -14.59 2.23
N TYR A 116 -2.22 -15.01 1.48
CA TYR A 116 -2.19 -16.31 0.81
C TYR A 116 -1.08 -17.22 1.30
N VAL A 117 -0.51 -16.91 2.47
CA VAL A 117 0.49 -17.76 3.12
C VAL A 117 -0.22 -18.90 3.83
N PRO A 118 0.10 -20.16 3.49
CA PRO A 118 -0.51 -21.33 4.09
C PRO A 118 -0.22 -21.40 5.60
N THR A 119 -1.13 -22.02 6.34
CA THR A 119 -0.93 -22.38 7.75
C THR A 119 -0.94 -23.89 7.99
N ALA A 120 -1.13 -24.68 6.92
CA ALA A 120 -1.15 -26.13 6.99
C ALA A 120 0.29 -26.67 6.83
N GLY A 121 0.73 -27.51 7.75
CA GLY A 121 2.04 -28.18 7.69
C GLY A 121 3.24 -27.34 8.17
N ARG A 122 3.23 -26.01 7.98
CA ARG A 122 4.31 -25.10 8.44
C ARG A 122 3.77 -23.78 9.00
N PRO A 123 4.43 -23.16 10.00
CA PRO A 123 4.06 -21.83 10.49
C PRO A 123 4.27 -20.75 9.43
N ALA A 124 3.25 -19.91 9.18
CA ALA A 124 3.34 -18.79 8.24
C ALA A 124 4.47 -17.78 8.57
N SER A 125 4.88 -17.66 9.84
CA SER A 125 6.04 -16.85 10.23
C SER A 125 7.37 -17.41 9.74
N GLU A 126 7.52 -18.73 9.68
CA GLU A 126 8.73 -19.41 9.20
C GLU A 126 8.86 -19.21 7.68
N LEU A 127 7.79 -19.48 6.94
CA LEU A 127 7.73 -19.28 5.49
C LEU A 127 8.07 -17.85 5.07
N ARG A 128 7.53 -16.85 5.77
CA ARG A 128 7.86 -15.44 5.53
C ARG A 128 9.31 -15.12 5.84
N ALA A 129 9.84 -15.65 6.94
CA ALA A 129 11.23 -15.40 7.33
C ALA A 129 12.18 -15.95 6.25
N GLU A 130 11.96 -17.17 5.78
CA GLU A 130 12.71 -17.77 4.67
C GLU A 130 12.64 -16.92 3.41
N PHE A 131 11.44 -16.48 3.02
CA PHE A 131 11.28 -15.61 1.85
C PHE A 131 12.11 -14.33 1.97
N PHE A 132 12.00 -13.60 3.07
CA PHE A 132 12.71 -12.33 3.24
C PHE A 132 14.22 -12.48 3.50
N GLU A 133 14.69 -13.65 3.94
CA GLU A 133 16.12 -13.96 4.00
C GLU A 133 16.71 -14.17 2.60
N GLU A 134 15.95 -14.81 1.71
CA GLU A 134 16.37 -15.08 0.33
C GLU A 134 16.07 -13.92 -0.65
N PHE A 135 15.11 -13.03 -0.33
CA PHE A 135 14.66 -11.92 -1.18
C PHE A 135 15.68 -10.76 -1.24
N THR A 136 16.83 -11.05 -1.82
CA THR A 136 17.97 -10.12 -1.96
C THR A 136 17.97 -9.37 -3.29
N ARG A 137 17.02 -9.67 -4.19
CA ARG A 137 16.89 -9.10 -5.53
C ARG A 137 15.41 -8.96 -5.89
N LEU A 138 15.10 -8.02 -6.78
CA LEU A 138 13.75 -7.84 -7.29
C LEU A 138 13.38 -9.01 -8.23
N PRO A 139 12.09 -9.24 -8.50
CA PRO A 139 11.66 -10.11 -9.59
C PRO A 139 12.40 -9.80 -10.91
N ALA A 140 12.73 -10.81 -11.69
CA ALA A 140 13.60 -10.66 -12.87
C ALA A 140 13.00 -9.69 -13.91
N GLU A 141 11.69 -9.71 -14.10
CA GLU A 141 10.97 -8.80 -14.98
C GLU A 141 10.95 -7.37 -14.43
N TYR A 142 10.94 -7.19 -13.10
CA TYR A 142 11.06 -5.85 -12.50
C TYR A 142 12.46 -5.27 -12.73
N GLU A 143 13.51 -6.08 -12.53
CA GLU A 143 14.89 -5.68 -12.83
C GLU A 143 15.10 -5.36 -14.31
N LYS A 144 14.45 -6.12 -15.20
CA LYS A 144 14.49 -5.89 -16.64
C LYS A 144 13.83 -4.56 -17.00
N VAL A 145 12.67 -4.23 -16.44
CA VAL A 145 12.03 -2.92 -16.64
C VAL A 145 12.93 -1.78 -16.17
N LEU A 146 13.50 -1.89 -14.96
CA LEU A 146 14.45 -0.88 -14.44
C LEU A 146 15.64 -0.67 -15.37
N ARG A 147 16.30 -1.75 -15.77
CA ARG A 147 17.49 -1.70 -16.63
C ARG A 147 17.18 -1.09 -17.99
N ASN A 148 16.02 -1.41 -18.57
CA ASN A 148 15.60 -0.86 -19.86
C ASN A 148 15.35 0.66 -19.79
N SER A 149 15.02 1.18 -18.61
CA SER A 149 14.85 2.61 -18.35
C SER A 149 16.11 3.29 -17.78
N GLY A 150 17.26 2.60 -17.78
CA GLY A 150 18.52 3.14 -17.26
C GLY A 150 18.57 3.27 -15.73
N LEU A 151 17.65 2.63 -15.01
CA LEU A 151 17.57 2.63 -13.56
C LEU A 151 18.19 1.36 -12.96
N SER A 152 18.45 1.39 -11.65
CA SER A 152 18.94 0.26 -10.87
C SER A 152 18.05 0.01 -9.64
N PRO A 153 18.14 -1.15 -8.98
CA PRO A 153 17.39 -1.42 -7.75
C PRO A 153 17.63 -0.42 -6.62
N GLU A 154 18.69 0.40 -6.67
CA GLU A 154 18.97 1.46 -5.70
C GLU A 154 17.92 2.59 -5.71
N CYS A 155 17.11 2.69 -6.77
CA CYS A 155 15.98 3.61 -6.81
C CYS A 155 14.81 3.17 -5.91
N VAL A 156 14.83 1.94 -5.39
CA VAL A 156 13.80 1.46 -4.45
C VAL A 156 14.07 2.03 -3.06
N LEU A 157 13.05 2.66 -2.48
CA LEU A 157 13.06 3.16 -1.11
C LEU A 157 13.14 1.97 -0.14
N PRO A 158 14.19 1.87 0.68
CA PRO A 158 14.25 0.83 1.70
C PRO A 158 13.26 1.14 2.82
N SER A 159 12.65 0.09 3.37
CA SER A 159 11.99 0.19 4.66
C SER A 159 13.00 -0.05 5.79
N ARG A 160 12.62 0.25 7.03
CA ARG A 160 13.43 -0.17 8.20
C ARG A 160 13.46 -1.68 8.41
N LYS A 161 12.63 -2.45 7.71
CA LYS A 161 12.58 -3.91 7.81
C LYS A 161 13.35 -4.61 6.71
N HIS A 162 13.38 -4.05 5.51
CA HIS A 162 13.94 -4.70 4.33
C HIS A 162 14.46 -3.68 3.31
N ALA A 163 15.58 -3.99 2.66
CA ALA A 163 16.28 -3.08 1.76
C ALA A 163 15.54 -2.81 0.43
N LEU A 164 14.69 -3.74 0.00
CA LEU A 164 14.00 -3.69 -1.30
C LEU A 164 12.48 -3.58 -1.20
N SER A 165 11.91 -3.56 0.01
CA SER A 165 10.45 -3.64 0.14
C SER A 165 9.92 -3.21 1.50
N PHE A 166 8.61 -3.01 1.51
CA PHE A 166 7.77 -2.81 2.68
C PHE A 166 6.92 -4.07 2.88
N PRO A 167 7.25 -4.95 3.85
CA PRO A 167 6.40 -6.10 4.17
C PRO A 167 5.13 -5.66 4.91
N GLU A 168 3.95 -6.04 4.42
CA GLU A 168 2.68 -5.65 5.04
C GLU A 168 2.52 -6.15 6.47
N THR A 169 2.93 -7.39 6.77
CA THR A 169 2.90 -7.92 8.15
C THR A 169 3.68 -7.03 9.11
N TRP A 170 4.82 -6.49 8.66
CA TRP A 170 5.62 -5.59 9.49
C TRP A 170 4.89 -4.27 9.74
N LEU A 171 4.32 -3.66 8.69
CA LEU A 171 3.50 -2.45 8.81
C LEU A 171 2.30 -2.66 9.72
N LYS A 172 1.60 -3.79 9.56
CA LYS A 172 0.49 -4.23 10.41
C LYS A 172 0.87 -4.26 11.88
N TYR A 173 1.96 -4.95 12.25
CA TYR A 173 2.38 -5.01 13.65
C TYR A 173 2.84 -3.65 14.19
N ARG A 174 3.42 -2.80 13.35
CA ARG A 174 3.75 -1.43 13.74
C ARG A 174 2.49 -0.63 14.02
N PHE A 175 1.48 -0.72 13.16
CA PHE A 175 0.23 -0.02 13.31
C PHE A 175 -0.47 -0.47 14.59
N GLN A 176 -0.52 -1.78 14.87
CA GLN A 176 -1.10 -2.30 16.11
C GLN A 176 -0.45 -1.70 17.36
N LYS A 177 0.89 -1.63 17.38
CA LYS A 177 1.63 -1.00 18.48
C LYS A 177 1.37 0.50 18.59
N ALA A 178 1.24 1.19 17.45
CA ALA A 178 0.91 2.61 17.42
C ALA A 178 -0.54 2.86 17.88
N ALA A 179 -1.48 2.02 17.47
CA ALA A 179 -2.88 2.10 17.81
C ALA A 179 -3.11 2.03 19.32
N ASP A 180 -2.40 1.14 20.04
CA ASP A 180 -2.46 1.09 21.50
C ASP A 180 -2.04 2.43 22.16
N LYS A 181 -1.06 3.12 21.57
CA LYS A 181 -0.65 4.46 22.03
C LYS A 181 -1.72 5.50 21.72
N PHE A 182 -2.31 5.45 20.54
CA PHE A 182 -3.35 6.40 20.13
C PHE A 182 -4.66 6.24 20.91
N VAL A 183 -5.03 5.01 21.27
CA VAL A 183 -6.14 4.74 22.19
C VAL A 183 -5.89 5.41 23.55
N LYS A 184 -4.68 5.27 24.10
CA LYS A 184 -4.31 5.93 25.37
C LYS A 184 -4.30 7.46 25.28
N GLN A 185 -4.09 8.01 24.09
CA GLN A 185 -4.11 9.45 23.82
C GLN A 185 -5.52 9.98 23.49
N GLY A 186 -6.53 9.11 23.41
CA GLY A 186 -7.89 9.49 23.00
C GLY A 186 -8.02 9.84 21.51
N LEU A 187 -7.07 9.42 20.68
CA LEU A 187 -7.08 9.66 19.22
C LEU A 187 -7.70 8.50 18.43
N LEU A 188 -7.83 7.32 19.05
CA LEU A 188 -8.58 6.18 18.53
C LEU A 188 -9.53 5.66 19.61
N GLU A 189 -10.67 5.13 19.20
CA GLU A 189 -11.61 4.47 20.11
C GLU A 189 -11.34 2.96 20.15
N LYS A 190 -11.32 2.37 21.35
CA LYS A 190 -11.31 0.92 21.54
C LYS A 190 -12.63 0.48 22.15
N ARG A 191 -13.32 -0.44 21.48
CA ARG A 191 -14.58 -1.04 21.96
C ARG A 191 -14.39 -2.52 22.20
N VAL A 192 -15.11 -3.03 23.20
CA VAL A 192 -15.26 -4.48 23.42
C VAL A 192 -16.56 -4.87 22.72
N LEU A 193 -16.50 -5.83 21.82
CA LEU A 193 -17.68 -6.35 21.16
C LEU A 193 -18.39 -7.32 22.10
N ASP A 194 -19.68 -7.10 22.31
CA ASP A 194 -20.56 -8.05 23.00
C ASP A 194 -20.97 -9.17 22.01
N SER A 195 -19.99 -9.88 21.45
CA SER A 195 -20.25 -11.11 20.69
C SER A 195 -20.47 -12.26 21.68
N ALA A 196 -21.74 -12.52 21.98
CA ALA A 196 -22.17 -13.74 22.66
C ALA A 196 -21.93 -14.97 21.75
N ARG A 197 -20.68 -15.42 21.60
CA ARG A 197 -20.35 -16.71 20.99
C ARG A 197 -19.17 -17.37 21.71
N ASN A 198 -19.54 -18.32 22.57
CA ASN A 198 -18.83 -19.54 22.94
C ASN A 198 -17.38 -19.42 23.44
N ASP A 199 -17.24 -19.52 24.76
CA ASP A 199 -16.27 -20.38 25.46
C ASP A 199 -14.77 -20.29 25.07
N THR A 200 -14.33 -19.09 24.71
CA THR A 200 -12.91 -18.74 24.78
C THR A 200 -12.78 -17.38 25.49
N ASP A 201 -11.93 -17.31 26.51
CA ASP A 201 -11.71 -16.16 27.42
C ASP A 201 -11.23 -14.85 26.75
N LYS A 202 -11.34 -14.71 25.43
CA LYS A 202 -10.97 -13.51 24.69
C LYS A 202 -12.22 -12.78 24.24
N LYS A 203 -12.57 -11.72 24.96
CA LYS A 203 -13.55 -10.74 24.46
C LYS A 203 -13.02 -10.13 23.16
N ASP A 204 -13.83 -10.18 22.11
CA ASP A 204 -13.50 -9.53 20.85
C ASP A 204 -13.38 -8.01 21.07
N THR A 205 -12.38 -7.39 20.45
CA THR A 205 -12.17 -5.94 20.55
C THR A 205 -12.00 -5.33 19.19
N GLU A 206 -12.52 -4.12 19.05
CA GLU A 206 -12.33 -3.28 17.87
C GLU A 206 -11.57 -2.02 18.25
N VAL A 207 -10.70 -1.58 17.35
CA VAL A 207 -10.09 -0.24 17.40
C VAL A 207 -10.47 0.49 16.14
N ALA A 208 -10.95 1.72 16.27
CA ALA A 208 -11.42 2.53 15.15
C ALA A 208 -10.97 3.98 15.26
N PHE A 209 -10.93 4.63 14.10
CA PHE A 209 -10.81 6.07 13.98
C PHE A 209 -12.20 6.69 13.87
N LEU A 210 -12.43 7.73 14.67
CA LEU A 210 -13.63 8.56 14.60
C LEU A 210 -13.26 9.85 13.87
N ASP A 211 -13.84 10.08 12.69
CA ASP A 211 -13.59 11.32 11.96
C ASP A 211 -14.36 12.50 12.57
N ALA A 212 -14.12 13.71 12.05
CA ALA A 212 -14.71 14.95 12.57
C ALA A 212 -16.24 14.96 12.47
N GLU A 213 -16.79 14.19 11.54
CA GLU A 213 -18.22 14.00 11.31
C GLU A 213 -18.84 12.90 12.19
N GLY A 214 -18.02 12.21 12.99
CA GLY A 214 -18.47 11.14 13.88
C GLY A 214 -18.64 9.78 13.19
N ASN A 215 -18.10 9.60 11.98
CA ASN A 215 -18.12 8.30 11.32
C ASN A 215 -17.06 7.38 11.92
N TYR A 216 -17.48 6.16 12.22
CA TYR A 216 -16.64 5.12 12.83
C TYR A 216 -15.97 4.28 11.74
N ARG A 217 -14.64 4.32 11.66
CA ARG A 217 -13.86 3.55 10.69
C ARG A 217 -13.00 2.51 11.40
N THR A 218 -13.44 1.25 11.38
CA THR A 218 -12.74 0.14 12.04
C THR A 218 -11.38 -0.12 11.39
N LEU A 219 -10.33 -0.11 12.20
CA LEU A 219 -8.93 -0.32 11.78
C LEU A 219 -8.39 -1.67 12.21
N ILE A 220 -8.83 -2.13 13.37
CA ILE A 220 -8.48 -3.43 13.94
C ILE A 220 -9.76 -4.07 14.43
N SER A 221 -10.06 -5.29 13.99
CA SER A 221 -11.15 -6.11 14.50
C SER A 221 -10.58 -7.44 14.99
N CYS A 222 -10.85 -7.82 16.24
CA CYS A 222 -10.36 -9.06 16.86
C CYS A 222 -8.83 -9.23 16.76
N GLY A 223 -8.07 -8.12 16.82
CA GLY A 223 -6.61 -8.12 16.65
C GLY A 223 -6.13 -8.26 15.19
N ILE A 224 -7.03 -8.28 14.22
CA ILE A 224 -6.73 -8.28 12.78
C ILE A 224 -6.81 -6.84 12.28
N THR A 225 -5.67 -6.31 11.84
CA THR A 225 -5.59 -5.04 11.11
C THR A 225 -5.93 -5.29 9.65
N GLY A 226 -6.80 -4.46 9.09
CA GLY A 226 -7.06 -4.42 7.65
C GLY A 226 -6.04 -3.55 6.90
N CYS A 227 -6.07 -3.57 5.56
CA CYS A 227 -5.09 -2.86 4.72
C CYS A 227 -4.97 -1.36 5.03
N ALA A 228 -6.03 -0.72 5.54
CA ALA A 228 -6.00 0.68 5.96
C ALA A 228 -4.90 0.95 7.01
N GLY A 229 -4.69 0.05 7.99
CA GLY A 229 -3.64 0.25 9.01
C GLY A 229 -2.22 0.09 8.46
N GLU A 230 -2.03 -0.81 7.49
CA GLU A 230 -0.74 -1.03 6.81
C GLU A 230 -0.36 0.20 5.98
N ILE A 231 -1.31 0.72 5.20
CA ILE A 231 -1.16 1.96 4.42
C ILE A 231 -0.91 3.16 5.34
N THR A 232 -1.60 3.21 6.48
CA THR A 232 -1.42 4.26 7.49
C THR A 232 0.03 4.34 7.98
N GLU A 233 0.63 3.19 8.35
CA GLU A 233 2.05 3.17 8.74
C GLU A 233 3.00 3.39 7.56
N MET A 234 2.69 2.89 6.36
CA MET A 234 3.54 3.06 5.18
C MET A 234 3.72 4.56 4.87
N ILE A 235 2.63 5.33 4.84
CA ILE A 235 2.69 6.78 4.60
C ILE A 235 3.50 7.48 5.70
N SER A 236 3.35 7.05 6.96
CA SER A 236 4.16 7.59 8.05
C SER A 236 5.66 7.31 7.87
N GLU A 237 6.04 6.13 7.38
CA GLU A 237 7.44 5.81 7.07
C GLU A 237 7.98 6.64 5.90
N VAL A 238 7.20 6.80 4.82
CA VAL A 238 7.54 7.66 3.68
C VAL A 238 7.76 9.11 4.13
N HIS A 239 6.85 9.65 4.94
CA HIS A 239 6.99 11.01 5.46
C HIS A 239 8.20 11.17 6.37
N ARG A 240 8.49 10.17 7.23
CA ARG A 240 9.69 10.14 8.08
C ARG A 240 10.98 10.07 7.28
N ALA A 241 10.97 9.42 6.12
CA ALA A 241 12.09 9.41 5.18
C ALA A 241 12.28 10.75 4.43
N GLY A 242 11.41 11.73 4.66
CA GLY A 242 11.55 13.09 4.14
C GLY A 242 10.79 13.37 2.85
N TYR A 243 10.00 12.42 2.36
CA TYR A 243 9.15 12.62 1.18
C TYR A 243 7.82 13.25 1.59
N ARG A 244 7.29 14.11 0.72
CA ARG A 244 5.98 14.76 0.92
C ARG A 244 5.00 14.44 -0.20
N THR A 245 5.48 13.93 -1.33
CA THR A 245 4.62 13.53 -2.44
C THR A 245 4.72 12.03 -2.68
N LEU A 246 3.57 11.36 -2.72
CA LEU A 246 3.45 9.92 -2.90
C LEU A 246 2.38 9.60 -3.94
N VAL A 247 2.71 8.78 -4.93
CA VAL A 247 1.74 8.15 -5.84
C VAL A 247 1.58 6.68 -5.41
N ILE A 248 0.34 6.20 -5.34
CA ILE A 248 0.00 4.82 -4.98
C ILE A 248 -0.81 4.20 -6.11
N PHE A 249 -0.26 3.20 -6.77
CA PHE A 249 -1.05 2.27 -7.57
C PHE A 249 -1.54 1.13 -6.68
N ALA A 250 -2.85 1.02 -6.52
CA ALA A 250 -3.50 0.01 -5.69
C ALA A 250 -4.48 -0.83 -6.52
N PRO A 251 -4.68 -2.13 -6.20
CA PRO A 251 -5.75 -2.89 -6.82
C PRO A 251 -7.12 -2.23 -6.58
N GLY A 252 -8.03 -2.29 -7.56
CA GLY A 252 -9.38 -1.70 -7.43
C GLY A 252 -10.15 -2.19 -6.20
N GLU A 253 -10.06 -3.48 -5.88
CA GLU A 253 -10.64 -4.06 -4.66
C GLU A 253 -10.06 -3.48 -3.35
N CYS A 254 -8.83 -2.96 -3.41
CA CYS A 254 -8.12 -2.35 -2.29
C CYS A 254 -8.29 -0.83 -2.22
N LEU A 255 -8.95 -0.18 -3.20
CA LEU A 255 -9.01 1.28 -3.28
C LEU A 255 -9.65 1.92 -2.04
N ALA A 256 -10.81 1.43 -1.61
CA ALA A 256 -11.50 1.97 -0.43
C ALA A 256 -10.68 1.85 0.87
N PRO A 257 -10.09 0.69 1.22
CA PRO A 257 -9.23 0.59 2.39
C PRO A 257 -7.93 1.39 2.25
N VAL A 258 -7.34 1.51 1.05
CA VAL A 258 -6.17 2.38 0.83
C VAL A 258 -6.52 3.85 1.07
N GLN A 259 -7.60 4.36 0.47
CA GLN A 259 -8.10 5.72 0.72
C GLN A 259 -8.37 5.99 2.20
N THR A 260 -8.96 5.00 2.90
CA THR A 260 -9.19 5.07 4.34
C THR A 260 -7.88 5.17 5.11
N GLY A 261 -6.88 4.37 4.75
CA GLY A 261 -5.55 4.42 5.36
C GLY A 261 -4.84 5.77 5.12
N VAL A 262 -4.98 6.35 3.93
CA VAL A 262 -4.43 7.68 3.62
C VAL A 262 -5.07 8.75 4.49
N ASP A 263 -6.40 8.81 4.50
CA ASP A 263 -7.16 9.78 5.28
C ASP A 263 -6.79 9.71 6.77
N ILE A 264 -6.71 8.49 7.31
CA ILE A 264 -6.31 8.26 8.69
C ILE A 264 -4.86 8.67 8.91
N ALA A 265 -3.93 8.34 8.02
CA ALA A 265 -2.53 8.75 8.17
C ALA A 265 -2.38 10.27 8.29
N LEU A 266 -3.03 11.01 7.40
CA LEU A 266 -2.94 12.47 7.35
C LEU A 266 -3.54 13.13 8.59
N ASN A 267 -4.69 12.63 9.07
CA ASN A 267 -5.36 13.16 10.26
C ASN A 267 -4.69 12.71 11.58
N LEU A 268 -4.40 11.42 11.70
CA LEU A 268 -3.92 10.79 12.94
C LEU A 268 -2.46 11.15 13.25
N TYR A 269 -1.57 11.05 12.25
CA TYR A 269 -0.16 11.39 12.44
C TYR A 269 0.13 12.88 12.22
N ARG A 270 -0.82 13.65 11.69
CA ARG A 270 -0.65 15.06 11.31
C ARG A 270 0.60 15.24 10.46
N LEU A 271 0.53 14.76 9.21
CA LEU A 271 1.65 14.78 8.27
C LEU A 271 1.54 16.03 7.39
N PRO A 272 2.07 17.21 7.78
CA PRO A 272 1.83 18.45 7.06
C PRO A 272 2.48 18.47 5.68
N GLY A 273 1.78 19.06 4.70
CA GLY A 273 2.29 19.21 3.34
C GLY A 273 2.37 17.90 2.57
N MET A 274 1.74 16.82 3.06
CA MET A 274 1.74 15.54 2.39
C MET A 274 0.69 15.56 1.27
N VAL A 275 1.11 15.20 0.07
CA VAL A 275 0.26 15.00 -1.11
C VAL A 275 0.30 13.52 -1.46
N VAL A 276 -0.87 12.88 -1.51
CA VAL A 276 -1.00 11.47 -1.88
C VAL A 276 -1.98 11.32 -3.03
N VAL A 277 -1.50 10.85 -4.17
CA VAL A 277 -2.31 10.50 -5.35
C VAL A 277 -2.50 8.98 -5.35
N ILE A 278 -3.73 8.51 -5.45
CA ILE A 278 -4.06 7.08 -5.48
C ILE A 278 -4.76 6.80 -6.79
N ALA A 279 -4.31 5.79 -7.52
CA ALA A 279 -4.96 5.31 -8.73
C ALA A 279 -5.15 3.78 -8.68
N ASP A 280 -6.23 3.28 -9.28
CA ASP A 280 -6.54 1.86 -9.38
C ASP A 280 -6.40 1.29 -10.81
N PRO A 281 -5.17 1.03 -11.29
CA PRO A 281 -4.95 0.51 -12.64
C PRO A 281 -5.32 -0.99 -12.77
N GLY A 282 -6.51 -1.40 -12.31
CA GLY A 282 -6.98 -2.79 -12.29
C GLY A 282 -6.62 -3.54 -11.00
N GLY A 283 -6.41 -4.85 -11.11
CA GLY A 283 -5.91 -5.68 -10.01
C GLY A 283 -6.91 -6.68 -9.43
N SER A 284 -7.98 -6.96 -10.17
CA SER A 284 -8.99 -7.98 -9.85
C SER A 284 -9.06 -9.06 -10.95
N GLY A 285 -7.91 -9.36 -11.56
CA GLY A 285 -7.75 -10.41 -12.56
C GLY A 285 -7.78 -9.96 -14.01
N GLU A 286 -7.78 -8.65 -14.27
CA GLU A 286 -7.69 -8.10 -15.63
C GLU A 286 -6.39 -8.53 -16.32
N MET A 287 -6.50 -8.92 -17.59
CA MET A 287 -5.38 -9.44 -18.38
C MET A 287 -4.88 -8.47 -19.45
N SER A 288 -5.49 -7.29 -19.57
CA SER A 288 -5.09 -6.24 -20.51
C SER A 288 -5.44 -4.85 -19.99
N THR A 289 -4.77 -3.83 -20.51
CA THR A 289 -5.11 -2.42 -20.23
C THR A 289 -6.49 -2.06 -20.77
N ASP A 290 -6.91 -2.63 -21.90
CA ASP A 290 -8.26 -2.43 -22.44
C ASP A 290 -9.34 -2.91 -21.45
N GLU A 291 -9.16 -4.07 -20.83
CA GLU A 291 -10.06 -4.57 -19.78
C GLU A 291 -10.11 -3.62 -18.58
N ILE A 292 -8.95 -3.10 -18.14
CA ILE A 292 -8.84 -2.17 -17.01
C ILE A 292 -9.61 -0.89 -17.32
N TYR A 293 -9.29 -0.22 -18.42
CA TYR A 293 -9.83 1.10 -18.72
C TYR A 293 -11.28 1.07 -19.22
N SER A 294 -11.76 -0.08 -19.73
CA SER A 294 -13.18 -0.27 -20.05
C SER A 294 -14.12 -0.08 -18.85
N LYS A 295 -13.60 -0.25 -17.62
CA LYS A 295 -14.36 -0.11 -16.36
C LYS A 295 -14.28 1.30 -15.76
N LEU A 296 -13.51 2.20 -16.39
CA LEU A 296 -12.99 3.44 -15.81
C LEU A 296 -12.08 3.18 -14.61
N VAL A 297 -11.03 3.98 -14.49
CA VAL A 297 -10.07 3.97 -13.39
C VAL A 297 -10.33 5.18 -12.51
N THR A 298 -10.40 4.97 -11.21
CA THR A 298 -10.44 6.00 -10.20
C THR A 298 -9.06 6.59 -9.94
N VAL A 299 -8.99 7.91 -9.90
CA VAL A 299 -7.89 8.66 -9.30
C VAL A 299 -8.42 9.48 -8.14
N SER A 300 -7.74 9.47 -7.01
CA SER A 300 -8.09 10.29 -5.85
C SER A 300 -6.86 10.93 -5.24
N THR A 301 -6.94 12.22 -4.93
CA THR A 301 -5.82 12.96 -4.36
C THR A 301 -6.18 13.48 -2.98
N PHE A 302 -5.24 13.37 -2.05
CA PHE A 302 -5.33 13.86 -0.69
C PHE A 302 -4.21 14.87 -0.45
N ARG A 303 -4.53 15.99 0.18
CA ARG A 303 -3.56 17.05 0.55
C ARG A 303 -3.77 17.46 2.00
N SER A 304 -2.71 17.52 2.80
CA SER A 304 -2.71 17.94 4.21
C SER A 304 -2.01 19.27 4.48
#